data_AF-A0AAW3WW05-F1
#
_entry.id   AF-A0AAW3WW05-F1
#
_cell.length_a   1.000
_cell.length_b   1.000
_cell.length_c   1.000
_cell.angle_alpha   90.00
_cell.angle_beta   90.00
_cell.angle_gamma   90.00
#
_symmetry.space_group_name_H-M   'P 1'
#
loop_
_entity.id
_entity.type
_entity.pdbx_description
1 polymer ?
#
loop_
_entity_poly.entity_id
_entity_poly.type
_entity_poly.pdbx_seq_one_letter_code
_entity_poly.pdbx_strand_id
1 'polypeptide(L)'
;MDKDKILEELERIELSQGVKLPNAYKKFLSEEVQDKEVYEIENKQGGSVYIFNYLDVIERNEMYTIQEVGADYFLIGQDGDLGYFICSKDNSDKIYSLDLGALGSLDMDEEAKDLYDLRA
;
A
#
# COMPACT_ATOMS: atom_id res chain seq x y z
N MET A 1 0.04 13.62 12.75
CA MET A 1 0.17 14.72 11.75
C MET A 1 -1.21 15.24 11.30
N ASP A 2 -1.29 16.40 10.64
CA ASP A 2 -2.53 16.95 10.07
C ASP A 2 -2.96 16.17 8.81
N LYS A 3 -4.27 15.87 8.68
CA LYS A 3 -4.83 15.10 7.58
C LYS A 3 -4.54 15.73 6.22
N ASP A 4 -4.70 17.04 6.08
CA ASP A 4 -4.56 17.74 4.80
C ASP A 4 -3.10 17.70 4.34
N LYS A 5 -2.15 17.79 5.29
CA LYS A 5 -0.72 17.59 4.99
C LYS A 5 -0.41 16.20 4.47
N ILE A 6 -1.02 15.16 5.06
CA ILE A 6 -0.82 13.78 4.59
C ILE A 6 -1.35 13.65 3.15
N LEU A 7 -2.52 14.24 2.86
CA LEU A 7 -3.08 14.22 1.52
C LEU A 7 -2.18 14.95 0.51
N GLU A 8 -1.62 16.12 0.87
CA GLU A 8 -0.64 16.83 0.03
C GLU A 8 0.61 15.98 -0.26
N GLU A 9 1.14 15.26 0.73
CA GLU A 9 2.29 14.38 0.52
C GLU A 9 1.94 13.17 -0.35
N LEU A 10 0.74 12.60 -0.21
CA LEU A 10 0.28 11.52 -1.07
C LEU A 10 0.11 11.98 -2.52
N GLU A 11 -0.35 13.22 -2.75
CA GLU A 11 -0.37 13.82 -4.10
C GLU A 11 1.05 13.99 -4.68
N ARG A 12 2.04 14.35 -3.85
CA ARG A 12 3.45 14.40 -4.29
C ARG A 12 3.97 13.02 -4.67
N ILE A 13 3.62 11.99 -3.91
CA ILE A 13 3.99 10.59 -4.20
C ILE A 13 3.36 10.12 -5.51
N GLU A 14 2.07 10.40 -5.74
CA GLU A 14 1.40 10.10 -7.01
C GLU A 14 2.16 10.72 -8.19
N LEU A 15 2.58 11.98 -8.06
CA LEU A 15 3.34 12.69 -9.10
C LEU A 15 4.77 12.15 -9.29
N SER A 16 5.47 11.79 -8.22
CA SER A 16 6.86 11.34 -8.30
C SER A 16 6.99 9.91 -8.84
N GLN A 17 6.07 9.03 -8.44
CA GLN A 17 6.07 7.61 -8.81
C GLN A 17 5.24 7.34 -10.08
N GLY A 18 4.52 8.34 -10.60
CA GLY A 18 3.69 8.18 -11.80
C GLY A 18 2.50 7.25 -11.60
N VAL A 19 2.04 7.12 -10.35
CA VAL A 19 0.92 6.25 -9.96
C VAL A 19 -0.28 7.08 -9.54
N LYS A 20 -1.46 6.45 -9.53
CA LYS A 20 -2.66 7.02 -8.93
C LYS A 20 -3.10 6.16 -7.75
N LEU A 21 -3.11 6.74 -6.56
CA LEU A 21 -3.50 6.08 -5.33
C LEU A 21 -5.02 6.11 -5.18
N PRO A 22 -5.65 4.96 -4.83
CA PRO A 22 -7.09 4.89 -4.61
C PRO A 22 -7.56 5.80 -3.46
N ASN A 23 -8.81 6.26 -3.54
CA ASN A 23 -9.33 7.24 -2.57
C ASN A 23 -9.54 6.63 -1.18
N ALA A 24 -9.95 5.36 -1.08
CA ALA A 24 -10.11 4.72 0.23
C ALA A 24 -8.75 4.52 0.88
N TYR A 25 -7.71 4.19 0.10
CA TYR A 25 -6.32 4.14 0.58
C TYR A 25 -5.85 5.48 1.14
N LYS A 26 -6.00 6.57 0.38
CA LYS A 26 -5.63 7.92 0.85
C LYS A 26 -6.38 8.33 2.12
N LYS A 27 -7.66 7.98 2.21
CA LYS A 27 -8.46 8.19 3.41
C LYS A 27 -7.92 7.38 4.60
N PHE A 28 -7.62 6.10 4.39
CA PHE A 28 -7.09 5.22 5.42
C PHE A 28 -5.76 5.73 5.98
N LEU A 29 -4.82 6.15 5.11
CA LEU A 29 -3.55 6.72 5.54
C LEU A 29 -3.72 8.04 6.27
N SER A 30 -4.55 8.94 5.77
CA SER A 30 -4.70 10.28 6.35
C SER A 30 -5.52 10.31 7.65
N GLU A 31 -6.44 9.36 7.85
CA GLU A 31 -7.32 9.32 9.02
C GLU A 31 -6.91 8.30 10.08
N GLU A 32 -6.35 7.14 9.70
CA GLU A 32 -6.07 6.05 10.65
C GLU A 32 -4.58 5.82 10.91
N VAL A 33 -3.77 5.71 9.86
CA VAL A 33 -2.33 5.42 9.97
C VAL A 33 -1.55 6.65 10.39
N GLN A 34 -1.77 7.77 9.70
CA GLN A 34 -1.12 9.05 9.92
C GLN A 34 0.42 8.95 9.91
N ASP A 35 1.07 9.33 11.00
CA ASP A 35 2.52 9.34 11.22
C ASP A 35 2.95 8.24 12.20
N LYS A 36 2.13 7.20 12.40
CA LYS A 36 2.49 6.06 13.25
C LYS A 36 3.61 5.27 12.59
N GLU A 37 4.68 5.01 13.35
CA GLU A 37 5.79 4.16 12.91
C GLU A 37 5.35 2.71 12.68
N VAL A 38 4.34 2.25 13.43
CA VAL A 38 3.75 0.92 13.29
C VAL A 38 2.23 1.04 13.28
N TYR A 39 1.60 0.58 12.20
CA TYR A 39 0.16 0.39 12.11
C TYR A 39 -0.11 -1.04 11.67
N GLU A 40 -0.48 -1.88 12.63
CA GLU A 40 -0.77 -3.29 12.41
C GLU A 40 -2.28 -3.50 12.28
N ILE A 41 -2.70 -4.26 11.27
CA ILE A 41 -4.06 -4.79 11.16
C ILE A 41 -4.03 -6.31 11.20
N GLU A 42 -5.03 -6.90 11.83
CA GLU A 42 -5.28 -8.34 11.71
C GLU A 42 -6.07 -8.57 10.43
N ASN A 43 -5.61 -9.48 9.57
CA ASN A 43 -6.34 -9.88 8.38
C ASN A 43 -7.37 -10.97 8.70
N LYS A 44 -8.31 -11.22 7.79
CA LYS A 44 -9.37 -12.25 7.96
C LYS A 44 -8.86 -13.67 8.18
N GLN A 45 -7.60 -13.95 7.84
CA GLN A 45 -6.96 -15.26 8.01
C GLN A 45 -6.23 -15.38 9.35
N GLY A 46 -6.26 -14.34 10.20
CA GLY A 46 -5.58 -14.28 11.50
C GLY A 46 -4.09 -13.93 11.40
N GLY A 47 -3.63 -13.43 10.25
CA GLY A 47 -2.28 -12.90 10.06
C GLY A 47 -2.18 -11.40 10.38
N SER A 48 -0.97 -10.93 10.67
CA SER A 48 -0.69 -9.53 10.99
C SER A 48 -0.11 -8.82 9.78
N VAL A 49 -0.78 -7.75 9.32
CA VAL A 49 -0.30 -6.93 8.21
C VAL A 49 0.15 -5.57 8.73
N TYR A 50 1.41 -5.22 8.46
CA TYR A 50 1.98 -3.92 8.80
C TYR A 50 1.75 -2.95 7.65
N ILE A 51 0.89 -1.97 7.86
CA ILE A 51 0.60 -0.91 6.88
C ILE A 51 1.60 0.23 7.06
N PHE A 52 2.20 0.66 5.95
CA PHE A 52 3.15 1.76 5.93
C PHE A 52 2.45 3.10 6.08
N ASN A 53 3.07 4.01 6.83
CA ASN A 53 2.69 5.42 6.80
C ASN A 53 3.18 6.08 5.50
N TYR A 54 2.80 7.34 5.30
CA TYR A 54 3.13 8.09 4.09
C TYR A 54 4.65 8.33 3.88
N LEU A 55 5.48 8.27 4.93
CA LEU A 55 6.94 8.36 4.83
C LEU A 55 7.54 7.02 4.43
N ASP A 56 7.14 5.96 5.12
CA ASP A 56 7.69 4.62 4.88
C ASP A 56 7.25 4.07 3.52
N VAL A 57 6.03 4.38 3.08
CA VAL A 57 5.49 3.82 1.84
C VAL A 57 6.31 4.22 0.63
N ILE A 58 6.81 5.47 0.58
CA ILE A 58 7.65 5.93 -0.53
C ILE A 58 9.03 5.26 -0.47
N GLU A 59 9.66 5.22 0.72
CA GLU A 59 10.97 4.59 0.89
C GLU A 59 10.95 3.10 0.51
N ARG A 60 9.88 2.40 0.88
CA ARG A 60 9.71 0.97 0.57
C ARG A 60 9.51 0.72 -0.92
N ASN A 61 8.68 1.52 -1.60
CA ASN A 61 8.49 1.36 -3.05
C ASN A 61 9.79 1.61 -3.82
N GLU A 62 10.59 2.61 -3.40
CA GLU A 62 11.89 2.90 -4.00
C GLU A 62 12.91 1.78 -3.72
N MET A 63 12.98 1.28 -2.48
CA MET A 63 13.91 0.21 -2.07
C MET A 63 13.68 -1.08 -2.87
N TYR A 64 12.41 -1.44 -3.11
CA TYR A 64 12.04 -2.64 -3.86
C TYR A 64 11.88 -2.38 -5.37
N THR A 65 12.15 -1.16 -5.86
CA THR A 65 11.99 -0.79 -7.28
C THR A 65 10.63 -1.18 -7.85
N ILE A 66 9.56 -1.02 -7.07
CA ILE A 66 8.23 -1.55 -7.38
C ILE A 66 7.73 -1.05 -8.73
N GLN A 67 7.93 0.22 -9.04
CA GLN A 67 7.47 0.82 -10.28
C GLN A 67 8.27 0.32 -11.50
N GLU A 68 9.47 -0.25 -11.32
CA GLU A 68 10.23 -0.88 -12.41
C GLU A 68 9.72 -2.29 -12.73
N VAL A 69 9.36 -3.05 -11.70
CA VAL A 69 8.85 -4.43 -11.84
C VAL A 69 7.36 -4.46 -12.19
N GLY A 70 6.58 -3.54 -11.66
CA GLY A 70 5.14 -3.44 -11.84
C GLY A 70 4.67 -1.99 -11.75
N ALA A 71 4.78 -1.25 -12.86
CA ALA A 71 4.41 0.17 -12.95
C ALA A 71 2.97 0.48 -12.51
N ASP A 72 2.06 -0.50 -12.64
CA ASP A 72 0.66 -0.36 -12.25
C ASP A 72 0.45 -0.62 -10.74
N TYR A 73 1.43 -1.13 -10.00
CA TYR A 73 1.29 -1.54 -8.60
C TYR A 73 2.05 -0.63 -7.63
N PHE A 74 1.57 -0.59 -6.40
CA PHE A 74 2.18 0.19 -5.31
C PHE A 74 2.16 -0.63 -4.03
N LEU A 75 3.33 -0.81 -3.40
CA LEU A 75 3.48 -1.55 -2.16
C LEU A 75 2.99 -0.69 -0.99
N ILE A 76 2.12 -1.22 -0.14
CA ILE A 76 1.45 -0.47 0.93
C ILE A 76 1.65 -1.05 2.33
N GLY A 77 2.15 -2.27 2.42
CA GLY A 77 2.38 -2.96 3.68
C GLY A 77 3.00 -4.32 3.47
N GLN A 78 3.30 -5.02 4.57
CA GLN A 78 3.94 -6.33 4.52
C GLN A 78 3.60 -7.20 5.75
N ASP A 79 3.71 -8.51 5.57
CA ASP A 79 3.82 -9.52 6.61
C ASP A 79 5.06 -10.39 6.30
N GLY A 80 6.18 -10.12 6.99
CA GLY A 80 7.46 -10.74 6.64
C GLY A 80 7.87 -10.44 5.20
N ASP A 81 8.02 -11.51 4.40
CA ASP A 81 8.36 -11.43 2.97
C ASP A 81 7.13 -11.28 2.06
N LEU A 82 5.90 -11.34 2.61
CA LEU A 82 4.68 -11.13 1.86
C LEU A 82 4.36 -9.63 1.76
N GLY A 83 4.45 -9.06 0.57
CA GLY A 83 4.07 -7.67 0.31
C GLY A 83 2.59 -7.55 -0.02
N TYR A 84 1.98 -6.43 0.39
CA TYR A 84 0.60 -6.06 0.06
C TYR A 84 0.59 -4.85 -0.87
N PHE A 85 -0.22 -4.91 -1.93
CA PHE A 85 -0.20 -3.97 -3.03
C PHE A 85 -1.60 -3.44 -3.36
N ILE A 86 -1.63 -2.23 -3.91
CA ILE A 86 -2.79 -1.66 -4.61
C ILE A 86 -2.47 -1.51 -6.09
N CYS A 87 -3.51 -1.55 -6.94
CA CYS A 87 -3.39 -1.34 -8.38
C CYS A 87 -3.87 0.06 -8.76
N SER A 88 -3.01 0.82 -9.44
CA SER A 88 -3.29 2.19 -9.88
C SER A 88 -4.04 2.26 -11.22
N LYS A 89 -4.03 1.17 -12.00
CA LYS A 89 -4.56 1.13 -13.38
C LYS A 89 -6.08 1.29 -13.46
N ASP A 90 -6.80 0.67 -12.54
CA ASP A 90 -8.26 0.64 -12.53
C ASP A 90 -8.86 1.55 -11.44
N ASN A 91 -8.00 2.30 -10.72
CA ASN A 91 -8.39 3.08 -9.55
C ASN A 91 -9.21 2.22 -8.55
N SER A 92 -8.90 0.93 -8.49
CA SER A 92 -9.51 -0.02 -7.58
C SER A 92 -8.85 0.07 -6.23
N ASP A 93 -9.66 0.03 -5.18
CA ASP A 93 -9.14 -0.07 -3.82
C ASP A 93 -8.71 -1.50 -3.45
N LYS A 94 -8.84 -2.47 -4.38
CA LYS A 94 -8.47 -3.88 -4.15
C LYS A 94 -7.05 -4.02 -3.63
N ILE A 95 -6.91 -4.95 -2.68
CA ILE A 95 -5.63 -5.31 -2.09
C ILE A 95 -5.18 -6.65 -2.67
N TYR A 96 -3.93 -6.65 -3.12
CA TYR A 96 -3.25 -7.83 -3.63
C TYR A 96 -2.09 -8.22 -2.73
N SER A 97 -1.68 -9.48 -2.74
CA SER A 97 -0.48 -9.95 -2.07
C SER A 97 0.48 -10.62 -3.05
N LEU A 98 1.79 -10.49 -2.78
CA LEU A 98 2.84 -11.18 -3.51
C LEU A 98 4.08 -11.33 -2.64
N ASP A 99 4.73 -12.48 -2.72
CA ASP A 99 6.06 -12.68 -2.13
C ASP A 99 7.06 -11.69 -2.75
N LEU A 100 7.75 -10.90 -1.92
CA LEU A 100 8.71 -9.89 -2.36
C LEU A 100 9.91 -10.50 -3.10
N GLY A 101 10.24 -11.77 -2.84
CA GLY A 101 11.21 -12.54 -3.61
C GLY A 101 10.72 -12.94 -5.00
N ALA A 102 9.42 -12.82 -5.27
CA ALA A 102 8.76 -13.19 -6.52
C ALA A 102 8.24 -11.98 -7.34
N LEU A 103 8.62 -10.74 -7.00
CA LEU A 103 8.17 -9.50 -7.67
C LEU A 103 8.21 -9.55 -9.22
N GLY A 104 9.14 -10.31 -9.82
CA GLY A 104 9.25 -10.45 -11.27
C GLY A 104 8.20 -11.34 -11.95
N SER A 105 7.40 -12.11 -11.22
CA SER A 105 6.32 -12.92 -11.79
C SER A 105 5.03 -12.13 -12.02
N LEU A 106 4.78 -11.13 -11.16
CA LEU A 106 3.54 -10.34 -11.07
C LEU A 106 2.25 -11.18 -10.97
N ASP A 107 2.34 -12.44 -10.53
CA ASP A 107 1.19 -13.30 -10.30
C ASP A 107 0.67 -13.09 -8.87
N MET A 108 -0.07 -11.99 -8.67
CA MET A 108 -0.53 -11.57 -7.35
C MET A 108 -1.88 -12.18 -6.98
N ASP A 109 -2.06 -12.51 -5.70
CA ASP A 109 -3.32 -12.99 -5.15
C ASP A 109 -4.21 -11.82 -4.70
N GLU A 110 -5.52 -11.85 -4.98
CA GLU A 110 -6.48 -10.85 -4.48
C GLU A 110 -6.90 -11.21 -3.04
N GLU A 111 -6.58 -10.35 -2.08
CA GLU A 111 -6.84 -10.58 -0.65
C GLU A 111 -8.12 -9.90 -0.14
N ALA A 112 -8.43 -8.71 -0.66
CA ALA A 112 -9.54 -7.91 -0.19
C ALA A 112 -10.00 -6.87 -1.21
N LYS A 113 -11.21 -6.33 -1.00
CA LYS A 113 -11.77 -5.26 -1.84
C LYS A 113 -11.20 -3.87 -1.53
N ASP A 114 -10.75 -3.67 -0.30
CA ASP A 114 -10.09 -2.47 0.20
C ASP A 114 -9.38 -2.76 1.54
N LEU A 115 -8.66 -1.77 2.08
CA LEU A 115 -7.98 -1.90 3.38
C LEU A 115 -8.94 -2.13 4.56
N TYR A 116 -10.17 -1.64 4.47
CA TYR A 116 -11.18 -1.84 5.51
C TYR A 116 -11.70 -3.27 5.49
N ASP A 117 -11.82 -3.88 4.31
CA ASP A 117 -12.21 -5.28 4.10
C ASP A 117 -11.06 -6.25 4.36
N LEU A 118 -9.81 -5.81 4.22
CA LEU A 118 -8.64 -6.59 4.62
C LEU A 118 -8.59 -6.77 6.14
N ARG A 119 -8.88 -5.71 6.88
CA ARG A 119 -8.95 -5.73 8.34
C ARG A 119 -10.15 -6.57 8.81
N ALA A 120 -9.89 -7.53 9.69
CA ALA A 120 -10.90 -8.38 10.34
C ALA A 120 -11.80 -7.61 11.31
#